data_AF-A0A534IMC2-F1
#
_entry.id   AF-A0A534IMC2-F1
#
_cell.length_a   1.000
_cell.length_b   1.000
_cell.length_c   1.000
_cell.angle_alpha   90.00
_cell.angle_beta   90.00
_cell.angle_gamma   90.00
#
_symmetry.space_group_name_H-M   'P 1'
#
loop_
_entity.id
_entity.type
_entity.pdbx_description
1 polymer ?
#
loop_
_entity_poly.entity_id
_entity_poly.type
_entity_poly.pdbx_seq_one_letter_code
_entity_poly.pdbx_strand_id
1 'polypeptide(L)'
;MGRHANVGLNELGHLCLHFDGRPHVVREHEGERRIPRFNSTHTERRNRFGRRCLRGLAPAALTVWDYSGNSATSTMSVTVRDTKAPVALGGGDRSVDETQSLFFDASASTDNVGVVAYSWDFGDGSSASTATANHAYAHAGVYHATLTVTDAAGNSATSDFQVTVRSNPILGLIEILAGIVAVLTIAVILLGWMVWGRRKREEKQTGRLSSERQLQPPPPPRDSDPLDMSFPPAPPKEP
;
A
#
# COMPACT_ATOMS: atom_id res chain seq x y z
N MET A 1 23.44 43.21 44.66
CA MET A 1 22.29 42.28 44.62
C MET A 1 21.92 42.04 43.17
N GLY A 2 22.24 40.86 42.62
CA GLY A 2 21.96 40.55 41.22
C GLY A 2 20.45 40.46 40.98
N ARG A 3 19.96 41.16 39.95
CA ARG A 3 18.59 40.92 39.47
C ARG A 3 18.61 39.65 38.64
N HIS A 4 17.87 38.65 39.09
CA HIS A 4 17.69 37.40 38.36
C HIS A 4 16.69 37.64 37.24
N ALA A 5 17.09 37.42 35.99
CA ALA A 5 16.14 37.29 34.89
C ALA A 5 15.66 35.84 34.91
N ASN A 6 14.39 35.62 35.29
CA ASN A 6 13.81 34.29 35.29
C ASN A 6 13.29 33.98 33.88
N VAL A 7 13.75 32.86 33.34
CA VAL A 7 13.30 32.31 32.07
C VAL A 7 12.17 31.35 32.38
N GLY A 8 10.96 31.66 31.92
CA GLY A 8 9.77 30.83 32.14
C GLY A 8 9.11 30.42 30.83
N LEU A 9 8.55 29.22 30.78
CA LEU A 9 7.66 28.77 29.69
C LEU A 9 6.23 29.21 30.01
N ASN A 10 5.49 29.67 29.01
CA ASN A 10 4.04 29.90 29.18
C ASN A 10 3.25 28.59 28.99
N GLU A 11 1.94 28.63 29.23
CA GLU A 11 1.03 27.47 29.10
C GLU A 11 0.90 26.91 27.67
N LEU A 12 1.59 27.50 26.69
CA LEU A 12 1.68 27.07 25.30
C LEU A 12 3.12 26.66 24.91
N GLY A 13 4.04 26.53 25.86
CA GLY A 13 5.43 26.11 25.63
C GLY A 13 6.34 27.18 25.03
N HIS A 14 5.93 28.44 24.98
CA HIS A 14 6.74 29.53 24.45
C HIS A 14 7.63 30.15 25.53
N LEU A 15 8.91 30.33 25.20
CA LEU A 15 9.89 30.98 26.07
C LEU A 15 9.54 32.47 26.27
N CYS A 16 9.23 32.85 27.51
CA CYS A 16 8.97 34.23 27.90
C CYS A 16 10.03 34.69 28.89
N LEU A 17 10.67 35.83 28.62
CA LEU A 17 11.54 36.49 29.58
C LEU A 17 10.68 37.35 30.50
N HIS A 18 10.63 37.00 31.78
CA HIS A 18 9.99 37.81 32.81
C HIS A 18 11.06 38.64 33.53
N PHE A 19 10.88 39.95 33.53
CA PHE A 19 11.68 40.82 34.38
C PHE A 19 10.91 41.02 35.68
N ASP A 20 11.35 40.36 36.76
CA ASP A 20 10.80 40.59 38.09
C ASP A 20 11.15 42.02 38.53
N GLY A 21 10.20 42.93 38.37
CA GLY A 21 10.29 44.31 38.84
C GLY A 21 9.48 45.29 38.00
N ARG A 22 8.63 46.09 38.66
CA ARG A 22 7.94 47.23 38.04
C ARG A 22 8.98 48.15 37.36
N PRO A 23 8.70 48.71 36.18
CA PRO A 23 9.61 49.64 35.51
C PRO A 23 9.71 50.92 36.33
N HIS A 24 10.67 50.98 37.24
CA HIS A 24 11.11 52.22 37.84
C HIS A 24 12.01 52.92 36.84
N VAL A 25 11.57 54.10 36.39
CA VAL A 25 12.44 55.09 35.76
C VAL A 25 13.45 55.51 36.84
N VAL A 26 14.63 54.89 36.83
CA VAL A 26 15.73 55.28 37.72
C VAL A 26 16.37 56.51 37.11
N ARG A 27 16.16 57.67 37.75
CA ARG A 27 17.05 58.83 37.58
C ARG A 27 18.39 58.47 38.22
N GLU A 28 19.43 58.73 37.42
CA GLU A 28 20.84 58.38 37.63
C GLU A 28 21.42 58.90 38.95
N HIS A 29 22.17 58.04 39.63
CA HIS A 29 23.48 58.36 40.19
C HIS A 29 24.35 57.10 39.98
N GLU A 30 25.41 57.24 39.17
CA GLU A 30 26.50 56.27 38.90
C GLU A 30 26.04 54.81 38.59
N GLY A 31 25.97 54.34 37.34
CA GLY A 31 27.00 54.42 36.31
C GLY A 31 27.22 53.01 35.72
N GLU A 32 26.15 52.34 35.26
CA GLU A 32 26.28 51.11 34.46
C GLU A 32 25.09 50.99 33.51
N ARG A 33 25.31 51.29 32.22
CA ARG A 33 24.25 51.27 31.21
C ARG A 33 24.16 49.87 30.59
N ARG A 34 23.32 49.01 31.16
CA ARG A 34 23.03 47.68 30.61
C ARG A 34 21.95 47.78 29.52
N ILE A 35 22.36 47.80 28.24
CA ILE A 35 21.41 47.74 27.11
C ILE A 35 21.54 46.38 26.43
N PRO A 36 20.57 45.46 26.60
CA PRO A 36 20.55 44.23 25.81
C PRO A 36 20.24 44.57 24.35
N ARG A 37 21.15 44.26 23.42
CA ARG A 37 20.89 44.29 21.96
C ARG A 37 20.71 42.87 21.44
N PHE A 38 19.57 42.60 20.81
CA PHE A 38 19.34 41.38 20.05
C PHE A 38 19.55 41.67 18.55
N ASN A 39 20.54 41.02 17.94
CA ASN A 39 20.74 41.02 16.49
C ASN A 39 20.09 39.74 15.92
N SER A 40 19.08 39.86 15.07
CA SER A 40 18.36 38.73 14.47
C SER A 40 18.14 39.02 12.99
N THR A 41 18.52 38.09 12.12
CA THR A 41 18.50 38.21 10.66
C THR A 41 17.23 37.63 10.00
N HIS A 42 16.06 37.62 10.65
CA HIS A 42 14.86 36.98 10.08
C HIS A 42 13.60 37.86 10.03
N THR A 43 12.80 37.63 8.99
CA THR A 43 11.72 38.48 8.48
C THR A 43 10.54 38.61 9.45
N GLU A 44 10.11 39.85 9.69
CA GLU A 44 9.17 40.25 10.75
C GLU A 44 7.70 39.95 10.41
N ARG A 45 6.95 39.31 11.32
CA ARG A 45 5.49 39.49 11.41
C ARG A 45 5.08 39.77 12.86
N ARG A 46 4.52 40.96 13.10
CA ARG A 46 3.98 41.41 14.40
C ARG A 46 2.61 40.80 14.65
N ASN A 47 2.37 40.24 15.84
CA ASN A 47 1.02 40.04 16.35
C ASN A 47 0.62 41.17 17.33
N ARG A 48 -0.68 41.26 17.64
CA ARG A 48 -1.37 42.37 18.33
C ARG A 48 -0.86 42.67 19.76
N PHE A 49 0.03 41.86 20.34
CA PHE A 49 0.53 42.02 21.71
C PHE A 49 2.02 42.38 21.81
N GLY A 50 2.70 42.66 20.68
CA GLY A 50 4.10 43.09 20.70
C GLY A 50 5.09 42.05 21.23
N ARG A 51 4.72 40.77 21.27
CA ARG A 51 5.57 39.68 21.77
C ARG A 51 6.38 39.06 20.64
N ARG A 52 7.70 38.99 20.85
CA ARG A 52 8.72 38.54 19.89
C ARG A 52 8.85 37.02 19.96
N CYS A 53 8.27 36.29 19.01
CA CYS A 53 8.46 34.84 18.88
C CYS A 53 9.75 34.57 18.09
N LEU A 54 10.72 33.88 18.70
CA LEU A 54 11.92 33.40 18.01
C LEU A 54 11.77 31.89 17.76
N ARG A 55 12.02 31.45 16.51
CA ARG A 55 12.13 30.03 16.14
C ARG A 55 13.60 29.73 15.83
N GLY A 56 14.11 28.57 16.26
CA GLY A 56 15.50 28.16 16.07
C GLY A 56 16.48 28.66 17.14
N LEU A 57 17.77 28.35 16.97
CA LEU A 57 18.84 28.81 17.86
C LEU A 57 18.91 30.33 17.87
N ALA A 58 18.62 30.95 19.02
CA ALA A 58 18.92 32.36 19.24
C ALA A 58 20.12 32.46 20.18
N PRO A 59 21.30 32.92 19.71
CA PRO A 59 22.38 33.28 20.60
C PRO A 59 21.95 34.52 21.39
N ALA A 60 21.78 34.37 22.70
CA ALA A 60 21.67 35.50 23.61
C ALA A 60 23.08 35.96 23.94
N ALA A 61 23.41 37.21 23.62
CA ALA A 61 24.69 37.82 23.96
C ALA A 61 24.48 38.84 25.08
N LEU A 62 25.27 38.72 26.14
CA LEU A 62 25.41 39.74 27.16
C LEU A 62 26.79 40.39 26.99
N THR A 63 26.80 41.67 26.67
CA THR A 63 28.03 42.47 26.63
C THR A 63 28.05 43.43 27.82
N VAL A 64 29.15 43.43 28.55
CA VAL A 64 29.45 44.37 29.64
C VAL A 64 30.57 45.27 29.17
N TRP A 65 30.48 46.57 29.45
CA TRP A 65 31.53 47.54 29.18
C TRP A 65 32.02 48.19 30.47
N ASP A 66 33.29 48.59 30.52
CA ASP A 66 33.80 49.48 31.56
C ASP A 66 33.95 50.93 31.06
N TYR A 67 34.22 51.86 31.98
CA TYR A 67 34.41 53.29 31.68
C TYR A 67 35.68 53.60 30.86
N SER A 68 36.59 52.64 30.74
CA SER A 68 37.80 52.73 29.94
C SER A 68 37.58 52.24 28.51
N GLY A 69 36.35 51.81 28.17
CA GLY A 69 35.98 51.33 26.84
C GLY A 69 36.26 49.84 26.63
N ASN A 70 36.69 49.09 27.64
CA ASN A 70 36.83 47.64 27.53
C ASN A 70 35.46 46.99 27.50
N SER A 71 35.35 45.87 26.80
CA SER A 71 34.11 45.11 26.76
C SER A 71 34.36 43.61 26.86
N ALA A 72 33.51 42.91 27.59
CA ALA A 72 33.48 41.46 27.65
C ALA A 72 32.11 40.99 27.18
N THR A 73 32.08 40.06 26.22
CA THR A 73 30.84 39.47 25.70
C THR A 73 30.78 38.00 26.07
N SER A 74 29.68 37.58 26.69
CA SER A 74 29.36 36.18 26.91
C SER A 74 28.15 35.81 26.06
N THR A 75 28.24 34.70 25.35
CA THR A 75 27.14 34.17 24.53
C THR A 75 26.59 32.89 25.15
N MET A 76 25.28 32.72 25.12
CA MET A 76 24.59 31.47 25.46
C MET A 76 23.61 31.16 24.34
N SER A 77 23.66 29.93 23.84
CA SER A 77 22.66 29.43 22.89
C SER A 77 21.47 28.88 23.67
N VAL A 78 20.27 29.34 23.31
CA VAL A 78 19.02 28.74 23.77
C VAL A 78 18.38 28.02 22.58
N THR A 79 18.05 26.73 22.77
CA THR A 79 17.35 25.93 21.76
C THR A 79 15.89 25.76 22.18
N VAL A 80 14.97 26.10 21.27
CA VAL A 80 13.54 25.81 21.41
C VAL A 80 13.23 24.64 20.49
N ARG A 81 12.81 23.51 21.05
CA ARG A 81 12.43 22.29 20.31
C ARG A 81 10.92 22.17 20.28
N ASP A 82 10.40 21.68 19.16
CA ASP A 82 9.01 21.25 19.11
C ASP A 82 8.86 19.87 19.74
N THR A 83 7.90 19.74 20.64
CA THR A 83 7.58 18.50 21.37
C THR A 83 6.13 18.08 21.14
N LYS A 84 5.40 18.79 20.29
CA LYS A 84 4.00 18.46 20.00
C LYS A 84 3.98 17.38 18.93
N ALA A 85 3.33 16.26 19.24
CA ALA A 85 3.16 15.18 18.30
C ALA A 85 2.13 15.53 17.21
N PRO A 86 2.27 14.95 16.01
CA PRO A 86 1.28 15.06 14.94
C PRO A 86 -0.06 14.40 15.34
N VAL A 87 -1.12 14.70 14.60
CA VAL A 87 -2.41 14.02 14.66
C VAL A 87 -2.51 13.08 13.46
N ALA A 88 -2.47 11.78 13.74
CA ALA A 88 -2.58 10.71 12.73
C ALA A 88 -4.06 10.46 12.38
N LEU A 89 -4.42 10.41 11.10
CA LEU A 89 -5.76 10.07 10.64
C LEU A 89 -5.70 8.96 9.58
N GLY A 90 -5.86 7.69 9.99
CA GLY A 90 -5.85 6.52 9.11
C GLY A 90 -7.19 6.22 8.41
N GLY A 91 -8.24 6.97 8.73
CA GLY A 91 -9.58 6.84 8.14
C GLY A 91 -10.50 5.79 8.81
N GLY A 92 -10.04 5.13 9.88
CA GLY A 92 -10.88 4.30 10.75
C GLY A 92 -11.28 2.94 10.16
N ASP A 93 -12.21 2.28 10.85
CA ASP A 93 -12.62 0.90 10.56
C ASP A 93 -13.31 0.77 9.21
N ARG A 94 -13.01 -0.32 8.50
CA ARG A 94 -13.46 -0.57 7.12
C ARG A 94 -13.83 -2.03 6.91
N SER A 95 -14.63 -2.29 5.87
CA SER A 95 -14.91 -3.65 5.41
C SER A 95 -14.89 -3.72 3.89
N VAL A 96 -14.29 -4.79 3.37
CA VAL A 96 -14.04 -5.03 1.95
C VAL A 96 -14.11 -6.53 1.67
N ASP A 97 -14.33 -6.94 0.42
CA ASP A 97 -14.24 -8.35 0.06
C ASP A 97 -12.76 -8.71 -0.22
N GLU A 98 -12.38 -9.97 0.00
CA GLU A 98 -11.01 -10.43 -0.28
C GLU A 98 -10.63 -10.16 -1.75
N THR A 99 -9.34 -9.92 -1.99
CA THR A 99 -8.73 -9.54 -3.27
C THR A 99 -9.18 -8.19 -3.86
N GLN A 100 -10.16 -7.51 -3.26
CA GLN A 100 -10.56 -6.17 -3.69
C GLN A 100 -9.60 -5.12 -3.13
N SER A 101 -9.16 -4.22 -4.01
CA SER A 101 -8.28 -3.10 -3.64
C SER A 101 -9.01 -2.09 -2.76
N LEU A 102 -8.41 -1.78 -1.62
CA LEU A 102 -8.82 -0.74 -0.69
C LEU A 102 -7.84 0.44 -0.76
N PHE A 103 -8.39 1.65 -0.85
CA PHE A 103 -7.60 2.89 -0.86
C PHE A 103 -7.44 3.45 0.55
N PHE A 104 -6.19 3.72 0.92
CA PHE A 104 -5.78 4.30 2.19
C PHE A 104 -5.27 5.73 1.96
N ASP A 105 -5.70 6.64 2.82
CA ASP A 105 -5.40 8.07 2.72
C ASP A 105 -5.14 8.67 4.09
N ALA A 106 -3.90 9.12 4.31
CA ALA A 106 -3.43 9.82 5.50
C ALA A 106 -3.26 11.33 5.28
N SER A 107 -3.66 11.87 4.11
CA SER A 107 -3.45 13.28 3.75
C SER A 107 -4.14 14.28 4.68
N ALA A 108 -5.16 13.83 5.43
CA ALA A 108 -5.82 14.62 6.45
C ALA A 108 -5.02 14.72 7.77
N SER A 109 -3.93 13.96 7.93
CA SER A 109 -3.06 14.04 9.12
C SER A 109 -2.42 15.43 9.21
N THR A 110 -2.31 15.97 10.42
CA THR A 110 -1.87 17.36 10.62
C THR A 110 -0.87 17.50 11.75
N ASP A 111 -0.05 18.54 11.65
CA ASP A 111 0.85 18.96 12.73
C ASP A 111 1.17 20.46 12.62
N ASN A 112 1.68 21.08 13.70
CA ASN A 112 2.06 22.50 13.72
C ASN A 112 3.37 22.84 12.98
N VAL A 113 4.27 21.88 12.79
CA VAL A 113 5.47 22.01 11.93
C VAL A 113 5.37 21.18 10.65
N GLY A 114 4.31 20.39 10.52
CA GLY A 114 3.97 19.64 9.31
C GLY A 114 4.47 18.20 9.37
N VAL A 115 3.74 17.32 8.68
CA VAL A 115 4.04 15.89 8.57
C VAL A 115 5.03 15.67 7.43
N VAL A 116 6.10 14.93 7.68
CA VAL A 116 7.18 14.67 6.71
C VAL A 116 7.30 13.21 6.31
N ALA A 117 6.76 12.28 7.10
CA ALA A 117 6.79 10.86 6.78
C ALA A 117 5.51 10.13 7.21
N TYR A 118 5.19 9.09 6.44
CA TYR A 118 4.05 8.21 6.64
C TYR A 118 4.54 6.76 6.60
N SER A 119 3.97 5.90 7.43
CA SER A 119 4.22 4.47 7.41
C SER A 119 2.92 3.73 7.71
N TRP A 120 2.54 2.83 6.82
CA TRP A 120 1.41 1.94 6.96
C TRP A 120 1.91 0.54 7.27
N ASP A 121 1.31 -0.09 8.26
CA ASP A 121 1.31 -1.54 8.46
C ASP A 121 -0.13 -2.02 8.23
N PHE A 122 -0.35 -2.90 7.26
CA PHE A 122 -1.69 -3.39 6.94
C PHE A 122 -2.12 -4.54 7.86
N GLY A 123 -1.23 -5.07 8.71
CA GLY A 123 -1.52 -6.17 9.63
C GLY A 123 -1.51 -7.56 8.98
N ASP A 124 -1.18 -7.66 7.69
CA ASP A 124 -0.99 -8.92 6.95
C ASP A 124 0.49 -9.18 6.59
N GLY A 125 1.40 -8.36 7.13
CA GLY A 125 2.83 -8.37 6.83
C GLY A 125 3.25 -7.42 5.70
N SER A 126 2.30 -6.80 5.00
CA SER A 126 2.56 -5.79 3.98
C SER A 126 2.63 -4.38 4.59
N SER A 127 3.36 -3.47 3.93
CA SER A 127 3.53 -2.09 4.39
C SER A 127 3.64 -1.09 3.23
N ALA A 128 3.47 0.19 3.54
CA ALA A 128 3.68 1.30 2.61
C ALA A 128 4.26 2.53 3.31
N SER A 129 4.93 3.43 2.60
CA SER A 129 5.59 4.61 3.17
C SER A 129 5.11 5.95 2.57
N THR A 130 3.97 5.94 1.90
CA THR A 130 3.39 7.10 1.22
C THR A 130 2.13 7.58 1.94
N ALA A 131 1.76 8.85 1.75
CA ALA A 131 0.55 9.41 2.35
C ALA A 131 -0.72 8.68 1.86
N THR A 132 -0.72 8.20 0.62
CA THR A 132 -1.80 7.40 0.05
C THR A 132 -1.25 6.06 -0.44
N ALA A 133 -2.04 5.00 -0.31
CA ALA A 133 -1.67 3.66 -0.74
C ALA A 133 -2.90 2.87 -1.20
N ASN A 134 -2.70 1.90 -2.09
CA ASN A 134 -3.69 0.89 -2.43
C ASN A 134 -3.20 -0.45 -1.90
N HIS A 135 -4.07 -1.19 -1.23
CA HIS A 135 -3.76 -2.52 -0.70
C HIS A 135 -4.95 -3.45 -0.83
N ALA A 136 -4.70 -4.73 -1.08
CA ALA A 136 -5.74 -5.76 -1.19
C ALA A 136 -5.34 -6.96 -0.33
N TYR A 137 -6.26 -7.42 0.51
CA TYR A 137 -6.05 -8.56 1.40
C TYR A 137 -6.38 -9.86 0.66
N ALA A 138 -5.44 -10.81 0.67
CA ALA A 138 -5.59 -12.07 -0.08
C ALA A 138 -6.64 -13.02 0.50
N HIS A 139 -6.90 -12.93 1.81
CA HIS A 139 -7.77 -13.86 2.53
C HIS A 139 -8.79 -13.11 3.39
N ALA A 140 -9.98 -13.70 3.53
CA ALA A 140 -10.95 -13.27 4.51
C ALA A 140 -10.39 -13.33 5.95
N GLY A 141 -10.74 -12.33 6.76
CA GLY A 141 -10.20 -12.18 8.11
C GLY A 141 -10.38 -10.78 8.68
N VAL A 142 -9.92 -10.61 9.91
CA VAL A 142 -9.86 -9.31 10.58
C VAL A 142 -8.39 -8.90 10.68
N TYR A 143 -8.07 -7.75 10.12
CA TYR A 143 -6.71 -7.19 10.11
C TYR A 143 -6.67 -5.90 10.93
N HIS A 144 -5.62 -5.74 11.74
CA HIS A 144 -5.35 -4.52 12.49
C HIS A 144 -4.35 -3.68 11.73
N ALA A 145 -4.84 -2.68 11.01
CA ALA A 145 -4.01 -1.77 10.26
C ALA A 145 -3.57 -0.59 11.14
N THR A 146 -2.33 -0.16 10.97
CA THR A 146 -1.70 0.92 11.73
C THR A 146 -1.11 1.95 10.78
N LEU A 147 -1.48 3.21 10.97
CA LEU A 147 -0.79 4.35 10.37
C LEU A 147 0.14 4.97 11.41
N THR A 148 1.41 5.19 11.06
CA THR A 148 2.35 6.02 11.79
C THR A 148 2.70 7.26 10.98
N VAL A 149 2.54 8.45 11.56
CA VAL A 149 2.96 9.72 10.95
C VAL A 149 4.06 10.36 11.78
N THR A 150 5.04 10.98 11.11
CA THR A 150 6.17 11.67 11.76
C THR A 150 6.29 13.09 11.25
N ASP A 151 6.52 14.03 12.15
CA ASP A 151 6.70 15.45 11.86
C ASP A 151 8.15 15.83 11.56
N ALA A 152 8.37 17.09 11.15
CA ALA A 152 9.70 17.61 10.83
C ALA A 152 10.65 17.71 12.05
N ALA A 153 10.13 17.67 13.27
CA ALA A 153 10.91 17.70 14.51
C ALA A 153 11.26 16.29 15.01
N GLY A 154 10.73 15.24 14.38
CA GLY A 154 10.93 13.85 14.72
C GLY A 154 9.94 13.30 15.75
N ASN A 155 8.86 14.03 16.07
CA ASN A 155 7.77 13.48 16.87
C ASN A 155 6.86 12.63 15.98
N SER A 156 6.28 11.57 16.55
CA SER A 156 5.44 10.64 15.82
C SER A 156 4.12 10.37 16.56
N ALA A 157 3.10 9.99 15.81
CA ALA A 157 1.82 9.52 16.33
C ALA A 157 1.26 8.38 15.48
N THR A 158 0.43 7.54 16.11
CA THR A 158 -0.18 6.38 15.46
C THR A 158 -1.71 6.50 15.39
N SER A 159 -2.31 5.85 14.40
CA SER A 159 -3.75 5.64 14.26
C SER A 159 -4.00 4.19 13.90
N ASP A 160 -4.60 3.45 14.82
CA ASP A 160 -4.96 2.04 14.68
C ASP A 160 -6.44 1.92 14.26
N PHE A 161 -6.73 0.97 13.38
CA PHE A 161 -8.11 0.68 12.95
C PHE A 161 -8.24 -0.74 12.39
N GLN A 162 -9.47 -1.23 12.33
CA GLN A 162 -9.78 -2.59 11.91
C GLN A 162 -10.22 -2.63 10.44
N VAL A 163 -9.67 -3.57 9.67
CA VAL A 163 -10.16 -3.92 8.33
C VAL A 163 -10.77 -5.31 8.37
N THR A 164 -12.08 -5.38 8.13
CA THR A 164 -12.84 -6.65 8.10
C THR A 164 -13.00 -7.12 6.66
N VAL A 165 -12.27 -8.16 6.30
CA VAL A 165 -12.24 -8.75 4.95
C VAL A 165 -13.20 -9.91 4.89
N ARG A 166 -14.18 -9.83 3.98
CA ARG A 166 -15.20 -10.86 3.77
C ARG A 166 -14.75 -11.83 2.68
N SER A 167 -15.09 -13.11 2.83
CA SER A 167 -14.87 -14.10 1.79
C SER A 167 -15.68 -13.76 0.54
N ASN A 168 -15.07 -13.86 -0.63
CA ASN A 168 -15.75 -13.65 -1.90
C ASN A 168 -16.16 -15.01 -2.49
N PRO A 169 -17.46 -15.38 -2.44
CA PRO A 169 -17.90 -16.70 -2.91
C PRO A 169 -17.69 -16.89 -4.42
N ILE A 170 -17.59 -15.80 -5.20
CA ILE A 170 -17.37 -15.86 -6.64
C ILE A 170 -15.95 -16.36 -6.95
N LEU A 171 -14.98 -16.01 -6.12
CA LEU A 171 -13.58 -16.41 -6.33
C LEU A 171 -13.43 -17.94 -6.26
N GLY A 172 -14.06 -18.57 -5.27
CA GLY A 172 -14.09 -20.04 -5.16
C GLY A 172 -14.80 -20.72 -6.32
N LEU A 173 -15.87 -20.13 -6.86
CA LEU A 173 -16.57 -20.68 -8.04
C LEU A 173 -15.70 -20.65 -9.29
N ILE A 174 -14.89 -19.59 -9.48
CA ILE A 174 -13.99 -19.47 -10.62
C ILE A 174 -12.90 -20.55 -10.58
N GLU A 175 -12.33 -20.85 -9.41
CA GLU A 175 -11.34 -21.93 -9.28
C GLU A 175 -11.93 -23.31 -9.62
N ILE A 176 -13.14 -23.59 -9.13
CA ILE A 176 -13.85 -24.83 -9.46
C ILE A 176 -14.10 -24.93 -10.97
N LEU A 177 -14.60 -23.85 -11.59
CA LEU A 177 -14.86 -23.80 -13.02
C LEU A 177 -13.58 -23.96 -13.84
N ALA A 178 -12.48 -23.33 -13.43
CA ALA A 178 -11.17 -23.49 -14.08
C ALA A 178 -10.71 -24.95 -14.02
N GLY A 179 -10.86 -25.61 -12.86
CA GLY A 179 -10.57 -27.04 -12.71
C GLY A 179 -11.44 -27.93 -13.61
N ILE A 180 -12.74 -27.66 -13.68
CA ILE A 180 -13.67 -28.39 -14.57
C ILE A 180 -13.27 -28.21 -16.03
N VAL A 181 -12.99 -26.98 -16.47
CA VAL A 181 -12.54 -26.70 -17.84
C VAL A 181 -11.24 -27.43 -18.15
N ALA A 182 -10.28 -27.43 -17.23
CA ALA A 182 -9.03 -28.18 -17.40
C ALA A 182 -9.28 -29.68 -17.59
N VAL A 183 -10.12 -30.30 -16.76
CA VAL A 183 -10.47 -31.72 -16.88
C VAL A 183 -11.19 -32.01 -18.20
N LEU A 184 -12.14 -31.18 -18.59
CA LEU A 184 -12.87 -31.34 -19.86
C LEU A 184 -11.96 -31.20 -21.07
N THR A 185 -11.00 -30.26 -21.05
CA THR A 185 -10.04 -30.11 -22.16
C THR A 185 -9.17 -31.34 -22.31
N ILE A 186 -8.67 -31.91 -21.20
CA ILE A 186 -7.91 -33.17 -21.20
C ILE A 186 -8.78 -34.32 -21.72
N ALA A 187 -10.03 -34.42 -21.27
CA ALA A 187 -10.95 -35.46 -21.73
C ALA A 187 -11.22 -35.38 -23.24
N VAL A 188 -11.42 -34.18 -23.79
CA VAL A 188 -11.62 -33.97 -25.22
C VAL A 188 -10.37 -34.34 -26.02
N ILE A 189 -9.18 -33.97 -25.54
CA ILE A 189 -7.91 -34.36 -26.17
C ILE A 189 -7.74 -35.89 -26.14
N LEU A 190 -8.03 -36.54 -25.01
CA LEU A 190 -7.97 -38.00 -24.88
C LEU A 190 -8.99 -38.71 -25.77
N LEU A 191 -10.21 -38.20 -25.86
CA LEU A 191 -11.24 -38.73 -26.77
C LEU A 191 -10.83 -38.56 -28.22
N GLY A 192 -10.32 -37.39 -28.60
CA GLY A 192 -9.77 -37.16 -29.94
C GLY A 192 -8.64 -38.14 -30.27
N TRP A 193 -7.73 -38.37 -29.32
CA TRP A 193 -6.64 -39.33 -29.47
C TRP A 193 -7.15 -40.78 -29.55
N MET A 194 -8.16 -41.16 -28.75
CA MET A 194 -8.78 -42.49 -28.81
C MET A 194 -9.51 -42.73 -30.13
N VAL A 195 -10.32 -41.77 -30.59
CA VAL A 195 -11.05 -41.85 -31.85
C VAL A 195 -10.09 -41.91 -33.03
N TRP A 196 -9.08 -41.04 -33.04
CA TRP A 196 -8.02 -41.06 -34.05
C TRP A 196 -7.25 -42.39 -34.03
N GLY A 197 -6.92 -42.89 -32.85
CA GLY A 197 -6.23 -44.17 -32.64
C GLY A 197 -7.05 -45.37 -33.12
N ARG A 198 -8.37 -45.37 -32.95
CA ARG A 198 -9.28 -46.40 -33.50
C ARG A 198 -9.28 -46.37 -35.03
N ARG A 199 -9.50 -45.20 -35.63
CA ARG A 199 -9.48 -45.03 -37.09
C ARG A 199 -8.16 -45.49 -37.71
N LYS A 200 -7.03 -45.18 -37.06
CA LYS A 200 -5.71 -45.65 -37.54
C LYS A 200 -5.52 -47.16 -37.48
N ARG A 201 -6.19 -47.87 -36.56
CA ARG A 201 -6.19 -49.34 -36.53
C ARG A 201 -7.05 -49.93 -37.66
N GLU A 202 -8.18 -49.31 -37.96
CA GLU A 202 -9.07 -49.70 -39.06
C GLU A 202 -8.41 -49.54 -40.44
N GLU A 203 -7.68 -48.43 -40.67
CA GLU A 203 -6.90 -48.21 -41.90
C GLU A 203 -5.82 -49.30 -42.10
N LYS A 204 -5.16 -49.72 -41.01
CA LYS A 204 -4.16 -50.80 -41.07
C LYS A 204 -4.80 -52.17 -41.34
N GLN A 205 -5.98 -52.47 -40.78
CA GLN A 205 -6.69 -53.73 -40.99
C GLN A 205 -7.19 -53.87 -42.44
N THR A 206 -7.79 -52.82 -42.99
CA THR A 206 -8.29 -52.79 -44.38
C THR A 206 -7.15 -52.89 -45.39
N GLY A 207 -6.01 -52.24 -45.15
CA GLY A 207 -4.80 -52.40 -45.96
C GLY A 207 -4.26 -53.83 -45.96
N ARG A 208 -4.22 -54.49 -44.79
CA ARG A 208 -3.75 -55.88 -44.66
C ARG A 208 -4.65 -56.86 -45.41
N LEU A 209 -5.97 -56.76 -45.24
CA LEU A 209 -6.95 -57.60 -45.95
C LEU A 209 -6.88 -57.42 -47.48
N SER A 210 -6.66 -56.19 -47.95
CA SER A 210 -6.53 -55.91 -49.39
C SER A 210 -5.25 -56.50 -49.97
N SER A 211 -4.15 -56.44 -49.22
CA SER A 211 -2.89 -57.10 -49.58
C SER A 211 -3.03 -58.62 -49.60
N GLU A 212 -3.70 -59.21 -48.61
CA GLU A 212 -3.89 -60.66 -48.48
C GLU A 212 -4.79 -61.22 -49.60
N ARG A 213 -5.80 -60.45 -50.01
CA ARG A 213 -6.67 -60.80 -51.15
C ARG A 213 -5.94 -60.75 -52.50
N GLN A 214 -4.95 -59.89 -52.66
CA GLN A 214 -4.13 -59.81 -53.88
C GLN A 214 -3.14 -60.97 -54.01
N LEU A 215 -2.78 -61.63 -52.90
CA LEU A 215 -1.87 -62.78 -52.89
C LEU A 215 -2.58 -64.13 -53.07
N GLN A 216 -3.92 -64.18 -53.11
CA GLN A 216 -4.64 -65.42 -53.35
C GLN A 216 -4.57 -65.83 -54.83
N PRO A 217 -4.15 -67.06 -55.15
CA PRO A 217 -4.17 -67.56 -56.52
C PRO A 217 -5.60 -67.54 -57.08
N PRO A 218 -5.77 -67.40 -58.41
CA PRO A 218 -7.09 -67.37 -59.02
C PRO A 218 -7.87 -68.63 -58.64
N PRO A 219 -9.19 -68.52 -58.37
CA PRO A 219 -10.00 -69.68 -58.08
C PRO A 219 -9.91 -70.67 -59.26
N PRO A 220 -9.91 -71.98 -58.99
CA PRO A 220 -9.90 -72.98 -60.05
C PRO A 220 -11.10 -72.75 -60.98
N PRO A 221 -10.97 -73.05 -62.30
CA PRO A 221 -12.07 -72.92 -63.23
C PRO A 221 -13.28 -73.69 -62.69
N ARG A 222 -14.42 -73.01 -62.65
CA ARG A 222 -15.69 -73.60 -62.23
C ARG A 222 -16.04 -74.68 -63.24
N ASP A 223 -16.12 -75.94 -62.80
CA ASP A 223 -16.76 -76.97 -63.61
C ASP A 223 -18.16 -76.47 -63.94
N SER A 224 -18.44 -76.35 -65.24
CA SER A 224 -19.74 -75.98 -65.75
C SER A 224 -20.72 -77.07 -65.34
N ASP A 225 -21.50 -76.79 -64.30
CA ASP A 225 -22.63 -77.62 -63.89
C ASP A 225 -23.56 -77.82 -65.09
N PRO A 226 -23.86 -79.07 -65.49
CA PRO A 226 -24.71 -79.34 -66.64
C PRO A 226 -26.15 -78.96 -66.31
N LEU A 227 -26.61 -77.87 -66.93
CA LEU A 227 -28.01 -77.53 -67.21
C LEU A 227 -29.02 -77.94 -66.12
N ASP A 228 -29.18 -77.10 -65.10
CA ASP A 228 -30.41 -77.08 -64.31
C ASP A 228 -31.55 -76.51 -65.18
N MET A 229 -32.22 -77.40 -65.93
CA MET A 229 -33.49 -77.15 -66.58
C MET A 229 -34.62 -77.16 -65.55
N SER A 230 -34.62 -76.18 -64.64
CA SER A 230 -35.79 -75.87 -63.85
C SER A 230 -36.74 -75.01 -64.69
N PHE A 231 -37.80 -75.65 -65.18
CA PHE A 231 -38.91 -75.05 -65.95
C PHE A 231 -39.52 -73.84 -65.23
N PRO A 232 -39.96 -72.79 -65.96
CA PRO A 232 -40.70 -71.69 -65.36
C PRO A 232 -42.08 -72.18 -64.89
N PRO A 233 -42.57 -71.78 -63.70
CA PRO A 233 -43.94 -72.08 -63.28
C PRO A 233 -44.95 -71.32 -64.16
N ALA A 234 -46.04 -72.02 -64.49
CA ALA A 234 -47.13 -71.50 -65.32
C ALA A 234 -47.90 -70.36 -64.62
N PRO A 235 -48.38 -69.33 -65.35
CA PRO A 235 -49.44 -68.45 -64.86
C PRO A 235 -50.78 -69.21 -64.94
N PRO A 236 -51.97 -68.77 -64.45
CA PRO A 236 -52.42 -67.53 -63.78
C PRO A 236 -53.34 -67.85 -62.54
N LYS A 237 -54.14 -66.97 -61.91
CA LYS A 237 -55.45 -66.41 -62.32
C LYS A 237 -55.92 -65.33 -61.32
N GLU A 238 -56.32 -64.16 -61.82
CA GLU A 238 -57.22 -63.22 -61.12
C GLU A 238 -58.59 -63.88 -60.90
N PRO A 239 -59.23 -63.59 -59.76
CA PRO A 239 -60.25 -62.53 -59.75
C PRO A 239 -60.14 -61.54 -58.58
#